data_AF-A0A6A6DAK4-F1
#
_entry.id   AF-A0A6A6DAK4-F1
#
_cell.length_a   1.000
_cell.length_b   1.000
_cell.length_c   1.000
_cell.angle_alpha   90.00
_cell.angle_beta   90.00
_cell.angle_gamma   90.00
#
_symmetry.space_group_name_H-M   'P 1'
#
loop_
_entity.id
_entity.type
_entity.pdbx_description
1 polymer ?
#
loop_
_entity_poly.entity_id
_entity_poly.type
_entity_poly.pdbx_seq_one_letter_code
_entity_poly.pdbx_strand_id
1 'polypeptide(L)'
;KQPADKCLNLHRLVYLAIRNWLQKEELLAQLTERAILRLREVFPDHKHQNRTVWTKYLAHASYALESDVAGNDNKARTSLLWKLGMCLYQEGRWNEAEREFVQVMKTTKRVLRPEHPDTLTSMNNLSFTWKARGEQAEALQLIDECVQLSKRVLGVNHPRFLSSTTLRAWRLEGKG
;
A
#
# COMPACT_ATOMS: atom_id res chain seq x y z
N LYS A 1 -35.86 3.34 24.79
CA LYS A 1 -35.83 3.85 23.40
C LYS A 1 -34.47 3.53 22.80
N GLN A 2 -34.36 2.43 22.05
CA GLN A 2 -33.16 2.06 21.28
C GLN A 2 -33.20 2.81 19.94
N PRO A 3 -32.15 3.54 19.53
CA PRO A 3 -31.99 3.90 18.14
C PRO A 3 -31.46 2.64 17.43
N ALA A 4 -32.36 1.91 16.78
CA ALA A 4 -31.97 0.91 15.79
C ALA A 4 -31.31 1.67 14.64
N ASP A 5 -29.99 1.75 14.69
CA ASP A 5 -29.16 2.06 13.54
C ASP A 5 -29.53 1.04 12.46
N LYS A 6 -30.26 1.51 11.43
CA LYS A 6 -30.80 0.66 10.36
C LYS A 6 -29.63 0.22 9.48
N CYS A 7 -28.86 -0.76 9.92
CA CYS A 7 -27.99 -1.53 9.05
C CYS A 7 -28.87 -2.18 7.97
N LEU A 8 -28.79 -1.66 6.75
CA LEU A 8 -29.33 -2.28 5.54
C LEU A 8 -28.67 -3.65 5.36
N ASN A 9 -29.23 -4.69 5.97
CA ASN A 9 -28.84 -6.07 5.70
C ASN A 9 -29.48 -6.49 4.38
N LEU A 10 -28.70 -6.46 3.30
CA LEU A 10 -29.10 -7.09 2.04
C LEU A 10 -29.02 -8.60 2.21
N HIS A 11 -30.12 -9.30 1.93
CA HIS A 11 -30.10 -10.75 1.84
C HIS A 11 -29.09 -11.22 0.78
N ARG A 12 -28.35 -12.31 1.04
CA ARG A 12 -27.26 -12.81 0.18
C ARG A 12 -27.65 -12.96 -1.29
N LEU A 13 -28.86 -13.47 -1.55
CA LEU A 13 -29.36 -13.64 -2.91
C LEU A 13 -29.59 -12.29 -3.62
N VAL A 14 -30.15 -11.31 -2.90
CA VAL A 14 -30.40 -9.96 -3.41
C VAL A 14 -29.09 -9.25 -3.68
N TYR A 15 -28.12 -9.40 -2.77
CA TYR A 15 -26.75 -8.90 -2.95
C TYR A 15 -26.09 -9.47 -4.21
N LEU A 16 -26.14 -10.80 -4.39
CA LEU A 16 -25.55 -11.46 -5.55
C LEU A 16 -26.23 -11.05 -6.86
N ALA A 17 -27.56 -10.94 -6.87
CA ALA A 17 -28.31 -10.49 -8.04
C ALA A 17 -27.96 -9.05 -8.43
N ILE A 18 -27.89 -8.13 -7.47
CA ILE A 18 -27.50 -6.74 -7.70
C ILE A 18 -26.05 -6.64 -8.16
N ARG A 19 -25.13 -7.41 -7.55
CA ARG A 19 -23.72 -7.44 -7.95
C ARG A 19 -23.55 -7.94 -9.38
N ASN A 20 -24.21 -9.03 -9.75
CA ASN A 20 -24.16 -9.59 -11.10
C ASN A 20 -24.75 -8.62 -12.13
N TRP A 21 -25.84 -7.95 -11.78
CA TRP A 21 -26.41 -6.91 -12.64
C TRP A 21 -25.45 -5.73 -12.81
N LEU A 22 -24.91 -5.18 -11.72
CA LEU A 22 -23.92 -4.08 -11.77
C LEU A 22 -22.67 -4.44 -12.57
N GLN A 23 -22.24 -5.70 -12.52
CA GLN A 23 -21.11 -6.19 -13.31
C GLN A 23 -21.44 -6.24 -14.80
N LYS A 24 -22.65 -6.67 -15.17
CA LYS A 24 -23.11 -6.71 -16.56
C LYS A 24 -23.23 -5.31 -17.17
N GLU A 25 -23.65 -4.33 -16.38
CA GLU A 25 -23.82 -2.94 -16.82
C GLU A 25 -22.53 -2.11 -16.74
N GLU A 26 -21.37 -2.71 -16.45
CA GLU A 26 -20.06 -2.04 -16.24
C GLU A 26 -20.02 -0.96 -15.14
N LEU A 27 -21.13 -0.78 -14.40
CA LEU A 27 -21.25 0.18 -13.30
C LEU A 27 -20.43 -0.23 -12.07
N LEU A 28 -20.17 -1.54 -11.90
CA LEU A 28 -19.39 -2.06 -10.78
C LEU A 28 -17.95 -1.50 -10.79
N ALA A 29 -17.35 -1.31 -11.96
CA ALA A 29 -16.00 -0.75 -12.10
C ALA A 29 -15.96 0.71 -11.60
N GLN A 30 -16.91 1.52 -12.05
CA GLN A 30 -17.02 2.93 -11.68
C GLN A 30 -17.28 3.12 -10.18
N LEU A 31 -18.14 2.28 -9.60
CA LEU A 31 -18.40 2.29 -8.16
C LEU A 31 -17.16 1.90 -7.37
N THR A 32 -16.43 0.87 -7.83
CA THR A 32 -15.17 0.44 -7.20
C THR A 32 -14.13 1.57 -7.24
N GLU A 33 -14.00 2.26 -8.37
CA GLU A 33 -13.10 3.40 -8.52
C GLU A 33 -13.45 4.57 -7.59
N ARG A 34 -14.73 4.97 -7.54
CA ARG A 34 -15.21 6.01 -6.61
C ARG A 34 -14.95 5.62 -5.15
N ALA A 35 -15.15 4.36 -4.80
CA ALA A 35 -14.84 3.86 -3.47
C ALA A 35 -13.34 3.99 -3.16
N ILE A 36 -12.45 3.60 -4.09
CA ILE A 36 -11.00 3.73 -3.94
C ILE A 36 -10.59 5.20 -3.76
N LEU A 37 -11.11 6.11 -4.59
CA LEU A 37 -10.83 7.54 -4.47
C LEU A 37 -11.23 8.08 -3.10
N ARG A 38 -12.41 7.69 -2.60
CA ARG A 38 -12.88 8.13 -1.29
C ARG A 38 -12.06 7.52 -0.15
N LEU A 39 -11.74 6.24 -0.23
CA LEU A 39 -10.90 5.56 0.77
C LEU A 39 -9.49 6.17 0.82
N ARG A 40 -8.92 6.54 -0.33
CA ARG A 40 -7.62 7.22 -0.41
C ARG A 40 -7.60 8.54 0.37
N GLU A 41 -8.70 9.30 0.36
CA GLU A 41 -8.83 10.55 1.13
C GLU A 41 -8.97 10.32 2.63
N VAL A 42 -9.61 9.22 3.03
CA VAL A 42 -9.85 8.87 4.43
C VAL A 42 -8.60 8.30 5.10
N PHE A 43 -7.82 7.53 4.35
CA PHE A 43 -6.57 6.96 4.86
C PHE A 43 -5.51 8.05 5.03
N PRO A 44 -4.74 8.02 6.14
CA PRO A 44 -3.78 9.07 6.45
C PRO A 44 -2.63 9.11 5.45
N ASP A 45 -1.99 10.27 5.33
CA ASP A 45 -0.68 10.38 4.69
C ASP A 45 0.43 9.91 5.66
N HIS A 46 1.69 10.22 5.36
CA HIS A 46 2.89 9.82 6.11
C HIS A 46 2.85 10.05 7.64
N LYS A 47 1.90 10.85 8.15
CA LYS A 47 1.74 11.17 9.58
C LYS A 47 0.83 10.18 10.34
N HIS A 48 0.18 9.24 9.66
CA HIS A 48 -0.64 8.15 10.25
C HIS A 48 -1.65 8.59 11.32
N GLN A 49 -2.21 9.80 11.18
CA GLN A 49 -3.23 10.35 12.08
C GLN A 49 -4.59 9.65 11.87
N ASN A 50 -5.59 9.96 12.71
CA ASN A 50 -6.98 9.50 12.54
C ASN A 50 -7.19 7.97 12.58
N ARG A 51 -6.47 7.26 13.47
CA ARG A 51 -6.57 5.80 13.66
C ARG A 51 -7.99 5.29 13.77
N THR A 52 -8.82 5.95 14.58
CA THR A 52 -10.23 5.58 14.78
C THR A 52 -11.06 5.57 13.49
N VAL A 53 -10.67 6.34 12.48
CA VAL A 53 -11.36 6.44 11.20
C VAL A 53 -10.89 5.32 10.27
N TRP A 54 -9.59 5.25 9.95
CA TRP A 54 -9.12 4.29 8.95
C TRP A 54 -9.20 2.84 9.42
N THR A 55 -9.16 2.55 10.73
CA THR A 55 -9.41 1.18 11.24
C THR A 55 -10.81 0.67 10.85
N LYS A 56 -11.84 1.54 10.86
CA LYS A 56 -13.21 1.17 10.45
C LYS A 56 -13.30 0.85 8.95
N TYR A 57 -12.46 1.48 8.14
CA TYR A 57 -12.46 1.33 6.69
C TYR A 57 -11.45 0.31 6.18
N LEU A 58 -10.67 -0.34 7.06
CA LEU A 58 -9.58 -1.25 6.68
C LEU A 58 -10.08 -2.43 5.84
N ALA A 59 -11.12 -3.13 6.30
CA ALA A 59 -11.71 -4.24 5.55
C ALA A 59 -12.29 -3.80 4.20
N HIS A 60 -12.86 -2.59 4.15
CA HIS A 60 -13.41 -2.02 2.91
C HIS A 60 -12.29 -1.69 1.91
N ALA A 61 -11.15 -1.19 2.38
CA ALA A 61 -9.98 -0.91 1.56
C ALA A 61 -9.36 -2.19 0.99
N SER A 62 -9.15 -3.22 1.82
CA SER A 62 -8.67 -4.52 1.34
C SER A 62 -9.59 -5.10 0.27
N TYR A 63 -10.90 -5.12 0.51
CA TYR A 63 -11.87 -5.64 -0.45
C TYR A 63 -11.88 -4.85 -1.78
N ALA A 64 -11.86 -3.51 -1.71
CA ALA A 64 -11.84 -2.68 -2.91
C ALA A 64 -10.56 -2.85 -3.75
N LEU A 65 -9.44 -3.18 -3.07
CA LEU A 65 -8.14 -3.41 -3.71
C LEU A 65 -8.01 -4.83 -4.29
N GLU A 66 -8.64 -5.84 -3.68
CA GLU A 66 -8.71 -7.21 -4.22
C GLU A 66 -9.60 -7.33 -5.46
N SER A 67 -10.55 -6.41 -5.64
CA SER A 67 -11.41 -6.37 -6.83
C SER A 67 -10.59 -6.06 -8.09
N ASP A 68 -10.53 -7.04 -9.01
CA ASP A 68 -9.89 -6.94 -10.34
C ASP A 68 -10.75 -6.15 -11.36
N VAL A 69 -11.87 -5.57 -10.91
CA VAL A 69 -12.86 -4.90 -11.78
C VAL A 69 -12.36 -3.52 -12.25
N ALA A 70 -11.31 -2.97 -11.64
CA ALA A 70 -10.84 -1.62 -11.92
C ALA A 70 -9.84 -1.56 -13.09
N GLY A 71 -10.35 -1.19 -14.26
CA GLY A 71 -9.56 -0.71 -15.38
C GLY A 71 -8.76 0.55 -15.03
N ASN A 72 -7.44 0.42 -15.10
CA ASN A 72 -6.43 1.42 -15.48
C ASN A 72 -6.23 2.76 -14.74
N ASP A 73 -6.91 3.11 -13.64
CA ASP A 73 -6.34 4.12 -12.70
C ASP A 73 -5.39 3.46 -11.70
N ASN A 74 -4.19 3.12 -12.20
CA ASN A 74 -3.11 2.60 -11.36
C ASN A 74 -2.72 3.59 -10.26
N LYS A 75 -2.91 4.91 -10.41
CA LYS A 75 -2.35 5.89 -9.48
C LYS A 75 -3.16 5.97 -8.18
N ALA A 76 -4.48 6.08 -8.27
CA ALA A 76 -5.33 6.09 -7.07
C ALA A 76 -5.24 4.76 -6.31
N ARG A 77 -5.24 3.64 -7.02
CA ARG A 77 -5.06 2.30 -6.45
C ARG A 77 -3.70 2.14 -5.77
N THR A 78 -2.60 2.47 -6.46
CA THR A 78 -1.24 2.41 -5.90
C THR A 78 -1.09 3.30 -4.67
N SER A 79 -1.68 4.49 -4.69
CA SER A 79 -1.69 5.39 -3.53
C SER A 79 -2.43 4.80 -2.33
N LEU A 80 -3.61 4.21 -2.55
CA LEU A 80 -4.37 3.55 -1.48
C LEU A 80 -3.64 2.31 -0.95
N LEU A 81 -3.07 1.47 -1.83
CA LEU A 81 -2.25 0.31 -1.44
C LEU A 81 -1.09 0.73 -0.53
N TRP A 82 -0.37 1.78 -0.93
CA TRP A 82 0.74 2.30 -0.14
C TRP A 82 0.28 2.81 1.24
N LYS A 83 -0.82 3.57 1.29
CA LYS A 83 -1.41 4.04 2.56
C LYS A 83 -1.86 2.88 3.44
N LEU A 84 -2.51 1.87 2.88
CA LEU A 84 -2.95 0.67 3.59
C LEU A 84 -1.75 -0.09 4.17
N GLY A 85 -0.72 -0.34 3.35
CA GLY A 85 0.52 -0.99 3.79
C GLY A 85 1.19 -0.26 4.95
N MET A 86 1.23 1.07 4.90
CA MET A 86 1.77 1.85 6.01
C MET A 86 0.92 1.75 7.29
N CYS A 87 -0.41 1.78 7.19
CA CYS A 87 -1.29 1.57 8.35
C CYS A 87 -1.06 0.17 8.97
N LEU A 88 -0.98 -0.87 8.13
CA LEU A 88 -0.71 -2.24 8.57
C LEU A 88 0.64 -2.37 9.26
N TYR A 89 1.68 -1.71 8.72
CA TYR A 89 3.00 -1.66 9.33
C TYR A 89 2.97 -1.03 10.73
N GLN A 90 2.25 0.09 10.90
CA GLN A 90 2.08 0.76 12.19
C GLN A 90 1.29 -0.08 13.21
N GLU A 91 0.41 -0.98 12.74
CA GLU A 91 -0.28 -1.95 13.60
C GLU A 91 0.56 -3.20 13.92
N GLY A 92 1.79 -3.31 13.41
CA GLY A 92 2.62 -4.51 13.58
C GLY A 92 2.21 -5.68 12.69
N ARG A 93 1.29 -5.47 11.74
CA ARG A 93 0.79 -6.49 10.80
C ARG A 93 1.72 -6.60 9.59
N TRP A 94 2.99 -6.91 9.84
CA TRP A 94 4.05 -6.84 8.83
C TRP A 94 3.85 -7.79 7.63
N ASN A 95 3.23 -8.95 7.84
CA ASN A 95 2.92 -9.89 6.76
C ASN A 95 1.90 -9.33 5.77
N GLU A 96 0.93 -8.56 6.25
CA GLU A 96 -0.06 -7.91 5.39
C GLU A 96 0.54 -6.67 4.73
N ALA A 97 1.31 -5.87 5.49
CA ALA A 97 2.03 -4.73 4.96
C ALA A 97 2.98 -5.10 3.81
N GLU A 98 3.68 -6.25 3.92
CA GLU A 98 4.54 -6.77 2.86
C GLU A 98 3.76 -6.97 1.56
N ARG A 99 2.60 -7.64 1.61
CA ARG A 99 1.78 -7.91 0.42
C ARG A 99 1.42 -6.62 -0.31
N GLU A 100 1.00 -5.61 0.44
CA GLU A 100 0.65 -4.31 -0.12
C GLU A 100 1.88 -3.60 -0.73
N PHE A 101 3.01 -3.56 -0.01
CA PHE A 101 4.22 -2.89 -0.51
C PHE A 101 4.85 -3.60 -1.72
N VAL A 102 4.80 -4.93 -1.78
CA VAL A 102 5.23 -5.69 -2.97
C VAL A 102 4.38 -5.30 -4.19
N GLN A 103 3.06 -5.17 -4.01
CA GLN A 103 2.17 -4.77 -5.10
C GLN A 103 2.44 -3.34 -5.58
N VAL A 104 2.65 -2.40 -4.64
CA VAL A 104 3.04 -1.02 -4.96
C VAL A 104 4.38 -0.99 -5.71
N MET A 105 5.38 -1.73 -5.23
CA MET A 105 6.70 -1.79 -5.86
C MET A 105 6.63 -2.34 -7.28
N LYS A 106 5.93 -3.47 -7.49
CA LYS A 106 5.74 -4.05 -8.84
C LYS A 106 5.03 -3.08 -9.77
N THR A 107 3.97 -2.43 -9.29
CA THR A 107 3.17 -1.50 -10.10
C THR A 107 3.98 -0.27 -10.48
N THR A 108 4.65 0.37 -9.52
CA THR A 108 5.48 1.57 -9.78
C THR A 108 6.70 1.23 -10.63
N LYS A 109 7.38 0.09 -10.40
CA LYS A 109 8.51 -0.35 -11.23
C LYS A 109 8.10 -0.54 -12.70
N ARG A 110 6.89 -1.06 -12.94
CA ARG A 110 6.31 -1.23 -14.29
C ARG A 110 5.91 0.10 -14.94
N VAL A 111 5.26 0.98 -14.19
CA VAL A 111 4.63 2.20 -14.74
C VAL A 111 5.60 3.39 -14.80
N LEU A 112 6.46 3.54 -13.79
CA LEU A 112 7.30 4.71 -13.56
C LEU A 112 8.80 4.46 -13.77
N ARG A 113 9.19 3.20 -13.97
CA ARG A 113 10.56 2.67 -14.04
C ARG A 113 11.22 2.51 -12.65
N PRO A 114 12.23 1.62 -12.51
CA PRO A 114 12.89 1.31 -11.24
C PRO A 114 13.46 2.53 -10.50
N GLU A 115 13.91 3.52 -11.26
CA GLU A 115 14.58 4.73 -10.80
C GLU A 115 13.65 5.78 -10.18
N HIS A 116 12.33 5.63 -10.34
CA HIS A 116 11.38 6.66 -9.92
C HIS A 116 11.34 6.79 -8.38
N PRO A 117 11.25 8.02 -7.82
CA PRO A 117 11.18 8.23 -6.37
C PRO A 117 10.11 7.39 -5.66
N ASP A 118 8.94 7.20 -6.28
CA ASP A 118 7.87 6.36 -5.72
C ASP A 118 8.27 4.88 -5.64
N THR A 119 8.98 4.36 -6.64
CA THR A 119 9.51 2.99 -6.62
C THR A 119 10.56 2.84 -5.54
N LEU A 120 11.52 3.77 -5.45
CA LEU A 120 12.54 3.76 -4.40
C LEU A 120 11.93 3.86 -2.99
N THR A 121 10.88 4.68 -2.82
CA THR A 121 10.13 4.79 -1.56
C THR A 121 9.45 3.47 -1.20
N SER A 122 8.83 2.80 -2.16
CA SER A 122 8.19 1.49 -1.94
C SER A 122 9.20 0.40 -1.59
N MET A 123 10.37 0.37 -2.25
CA MET A 123 11.46 -0.56 -1.93
C MET A 123 11.98 -0.35 -0.51
N ASN A 124 12.15 0.92 -0.09
CA ASN A 124 12.56 1.25 1.27
C ASN A 124 11.53 0.76 2.30
N ASN A 125 10.24 1.03 2.08
CA ASN A 125 9.19 0.56 3.00
C ASN A 125 9.13 -0.96 3.09
N LEU A 126 9.30 -1.66 1.97
CA LEU A 126 9.37 -3.12 1.93
C LEU A 126 10.59 -3.64 2.70
N SER A 127 11.78 -3.03 2.55
CA SER A 127 12.96 -3.46 3.30
C SER A 127 12.82 -3.26 4.81
N PHE A 128 12.18 -2.18 5.25
CA PHE A 128 11.86 -1.98 6.68
C PHE A 128 10.87 -3.04 7.18
N THR A 129 9.90 -3.41 6.35
CA THR A 129 8.91 -4.45 6.68
C THR A 129 9.57 -5.83 6.82
N TRP A 130 10.48 -6.21 5.92
CA TRP A 130 11.27 -7.43 6.03
C TRP A 130 12.18 -7.43 7.25
N LYS A 131 12.84 -6.31 7.55
CA LYS A 131 13.64 -6.17 8.79
C LYS A 131 12.80 -6.39 10.04
N ALA A 132 11.58 -5.82 10.09
CA ALA A 132 10.67 -5.98 11.22
C ALA A 132 10.19 -7.44 11.40
N ARG A 133 10.14 -8.23 10.32
CA ARG A 133 9.83 -9.66 10.36
C ARG A 133 11.02 -10.55 10.75
N GLY A 134 12.23 -10.02 10.78
CA GLY A 134 13.46 -10.79 11.02
C GLY A 134 14.18 -11.27 9.75
N GLU A 135 13.70 -10.90 8.56
CA GLU A 135 14.29 -11.26 7.26
C GLU A 135 15.43 -10.27 6.92
N GLN A 136 16.50 -10.33 7.70
CA GLN A 136 17.59 -9.34 7.64
C GLN A 136 18.35 -9.38 6.30
N ALA A 137 18.54 -10.57 5.71
CA ALA A 137 19.32 -10.73 4.49
C ALA A 137 18.59 -10.11 3.29
N GLU A 138 17.31 -10.42 3.15
CA GLU A 138 16.41 -9.91 2.10
C GLU A 138 16.23 -8.40 2.24
N ALA A 139 16.02 -7.91 3.47
CA ALA A 139 15.93 -6.48 3.76
C ALA A 139 17.20 -5.74 3.34
N LEU A 140 18.37 -6.31 3.66
CA LEU A 140 19.66 -5.71 3.33
C LEU A 140 19.93 -5.70 1.82
N GLN A 141 19.55 -6.77 1.12
CA GLN A 141 19.67 -6.85 -0.34
C GLN A 141 18.80 -5.80 -1.02
N LEU A 142 17.54 -5.65 -0.61
CA LEU A 142 16.62 -4.73 -1.23
C LEU A 142 17.00 -3.25 -0.99
N ILE A 143 17.45 -2.93 0.22
CA ILE A 143 17.90 -1.57 0.52
C ILE A 143 19.21 -1.22 -0.22
N ASP A 144 20.10 -2.20 -0.46
CA ASP A 144 21.27 -2.00 -1.32
C ASP A 144 20.86 -1.72 -2.78
N GLU A 145 19.95 -2.51 -3.37
CA GLU A 145 19.41 -2.25 -4.72
C GLU A 145 18.82 -0.84 -4.81
N CYS A 146 18.00 -0.44 -3.83
CA CYS A 146 17.41 0.89 -3.76
C CYS A 146 18.46 2.01 -3.75
N VAL A 147 19.54 1.85 -2.97
CA VAL A 147 20.66 2.82 -2.93
C VAL A 147 21.40 2.88 -4.25
N GLN A 148 21.64 1.75 -4.92
CA GLN A 148 22.32 1.73 -6.22
C GLN A 148 21.49 2.40 -7.31
N LEU A 149 20.18 2.14 -7.36
CA LEU A 149 19.27 2.80 -8.30
C LEU A 149 19.21 4.30 -8.04
N SER A 150 19.10 4.73 -6.79
CA SER A 150 19.09 6.16 -6.42
C SER A 150 20.35 6.90 -6.89
N LYS A 151 21.53 6.30 -6.71
CA LYS A 151 22.81 6.88 -7.15
C LYS A 151 22.88 7.15 -8.65
N ARG A 152 22.25 6.30 -9.48
CA ARG A 152 22.25 6.47 -10.95
C ARG A 152 21.45 7.70 -11.40
N VAL A 153 20.42 8.09 -10.63
CA VAL A 153 19.48 9.14 -11.00
C VAL A 153 19.88 10.50 -10.42
N LEU A 154 20.25 10.52 -9.15
CA LEU A 154 20.40 11.75 -8.37
C LEU A 154 21.87 12.14 -8.15
N GLY A 155 22.81 11.29 -8.56
CA GLY A 155 24.23 11.44 -8.29
C GLY A 155 24.59 11.15 -6.83
N VAL A 156 25.89 11.02 -6.55
CA VAL A 156 26.44 10.55 -5.26
C VAL A 156 26.19 11.53 -4.09
N ASN A 157 25.81 12.78 -4.38
CA ASN A 157 25.75 13.88 -3.41
C ASN A 157 24.35 14.38 -3.07
N HIS A 158 23.28 13.69 -3.50
CA HIS A 158 21.93 14.17 -3.19
C HIS A 158 21.58 13.93 -1.70
N PRO A 159 21.32 14.97 -0.90
CA PRO A 159 21.01 14.84 0.54
C PRO A 159 19.72 14.07 0.83
N ARG A 160 18.91 13.81 -0.20
CA ARG A 160 17.70 13.00 -0.10
C ARG A 160 18.03 11.58 -0.56
N PHE A 161 18.37 10.71 0.40
CA PHE A 161 17.56 9.53 0.70
C PHE A 161 18.09 8.81 1.95
N LEU A 162 17.19 8.55 2.91
CA LEU A 162 17.48 7.85 4.17
C LEU A 162 18.07 6.44 3.94
N SER A 163 17.87 5.85 2.75
CA SER A 163 18.31 4.48 2.44
C SER A 163 19.82 4.27 2.52
N SER A 164 20.66 5.24 2.15
CA SER A 164 22.12 5.06 2.18
C SER A 164 22.71 5.10 3.59
N THR A 165 22.16 5.90 4.50
CA THR A 165 22.58 5.93 5.90
C THR A 165 22.01 4.73 6.65
N THR A 166 20.74 4.37 6.38
CA THR A 166 20.10 3.15 6.88
C THR A 166 20.87 1.89 6.48
N LEU A 167 21.27 1.74 5.20
CA LEU A 167 22.06 0.60 4.74
C LEU A 167 23.39 0.48 5.49
N ARG A 168 24.10 1.59 5.71
CA ARG A 168 25.37 1.60 6.46
C ARG A 168 25.14 1.16 7.91
N ALA A 169 24.11 1.69 8.57
CA ALA A 169 23.77 1.31 9.93
C ALA A 169 23.48 -0.20 10.05
N TRP A 170 22.64 -0.75 9.16
CA TRP A 170 22.29 -2.18 9.19
C TRP A 170 23.49 -3.09 8.92
N ARG A 171 24.45 -2.68 8.06
CA ARG A 171 25.70 -3.41 7.85
C ARG A 171 26.62 -3.41 9.06
N LEU A 172 26.56 -2.39 9.90
CA LEU A 172 27.33 -2.32 11.14
C LEU A 172 26.67 -3.16 12.23
N GLU A 173 25.33 -3.12 12.35
CA GLU A 173 24.55 -3.96 13.26
C GLU A 173 24.82 -5.46 13.04
N GLY A 174 24.91 -5.92 11.79
CA GLY A 174 25.18 -7.33 11.48
C GLY A 174 26.64 -7.80 11.68
N LYS A 175 27.55 -6.91 12.08
CA LYS A 175 28.97 -7.20 12.30
C LYS A 175 29.39 -7.19 13.77
N GLY A 176 28.52 -6.75 14.68
CA GLY A 176 28.73 -6.77 16.13
C GLY A 176 28.06 -7.98 16.76
#